data_AF-E8NCZ6-F1
#
_entry.id   AF-E8NCZ6-F1
#
_cell.length_a   1.000
_cell.length_b   1.000
_cell.length_c   1.000
_cell.angle_alpha   90.00
_cell.angle_beta   90.00
_cell.angle_gamma   90.00
#
_symmetry.space_group_name_H-M   'P 1'
#
loop_
_entity.id
_entity.type
_entity.pdbx_description
1 polymer ?
#
loop_
_entity_poly.entity_id
_entity_poly.type
_entity_poly.pdbx_seq_one_letter_code
_entity_poly.pdbx_strand_id
1 'polypeptide(L)'
;MNTDPVAALAAADPARDVSLPDADVRRLVRAATSRPRRRRWILPTAAIAAVCAVGIPGAAVASGYLARTGWFGSPNPGSPEGTRPVGTEADGSEWIDTSAADYGDYAVTLWPAYATLPPAYDTAVFARAVAADAPEGLRQVTGIRSEFEQNARCAWRAEWLDADALGDASRAATAAETLTAAATWPATVATDGGGIVEEERTLAAAATAGDRAGVESADAWCGEMLEGRAR
;
A
#
# COMPACT_ATOMS: atom_id res chain seq x y z
N MET A 1 -26.32 -9.07 38.19
CA MET A 1 -25.12 -8.25 38.45
C MET A 1 -24.63 -7.76 37.10
N ASN A 2 -24.93 -6.51 36.74
CA ASN A 2 -24.55 -5.90 35.47
C ASN A 2 -23.19 -5.21 35.67
N THR A 3 -22.14 -5.72 35.06
CA THR A 3 -20.85 -5.04 34.94
C THR A 3 -20.88 -4.15 33.71
N ASP A 4 -20.83 -2.84 33.94
CA ASP A 4 -20.72 -1.83 32.89
C ASP A 4 -19.32 -1.94 32.23
N PRO A 5 -19.23 -2.29 30.94
CA PRO A 5 -17.95 -2.45 30.24
C PRO A 5 -17.19 -1.11 30.09
N VAL A 6 -17.87 0.03 30.13
CA VAL A 6 -17.24 1.35 30.05
C VAL A 6 -16.51 1.69 31.36
N ALA A 7 -17.07 1.28 32.50
CA ALA A 7 -16.42 1.41 33.81
C ALA A 7 -15.18 0.51 33.94
N ALA A 8 -15.20 -0.68 33.31
CA ALA A 8 -14.04 -1.57 33.27
C ALA A 8 -12.89 -1.02 32.38
N LEU A 9 -13.22 -0.37 31.25
CA LEU A 9 -12.21 0.31 30.41
C LEU A 9 -11.60 1.54 31.10
N ALA A 10 -12.41 2.33 31.81
CA ALA A 10 -11.92 3.52 32.52
C ALA A 10 -11.00 3.18 33.71
N ALA A 11 -11.13 1.98 34.30
CA ALA A 11 -10.26 1.48 35.35
C ALA A 11 -8.93 0.89 34.83
N ALA A 12 -8.84 0.58 33.54
CA ALA A 12 -7.68 -0.04 32.90
C ALA A 12 -6.75 0.96 32.20
N ASP A 13 -7.01 2.27 32.29
CA ASP A 13 -6.25 3.33 31.62
C ASP A 13 -4.77 3.36 32.09
N PRO A 14 -3.82 2.88 31.26
CA PRO A 14 -2.41 2.83 31.61
C PRO A 14 -1.73 4.21 31.47
N ALA A 15 -2.43 5.22 30.95
CA ALA A 15 -1.91 6.59 30.86
C ALA A 15 -2.02 7.35 32.20
N ARG A 16 -2.75 6.81 33.18
CA ARG A 16 -2.98 7.48 34.47
C ARG A 16 -1.79 7.42 35.44
N ASP A 17 -0.80 6.54 35.21
CA ASP A 17 0.28 6.28 36.18
C ASP A 17 1.72 6.48 35.67
N VAL A 18 1.93 7.06 34.49
CA VAL A 18 3.29 7.44 34.05
C VAL A 18 3.57 8.90 34.40
N SER A 19 3.64 9.19 35.70
CA SER A 19 4.24 10.42 36.20
C SER A 19 5.72 10.16 36.49
N LEU A 20 6.61 10.58 35.59
CA LEU A 20 8.05 10.61 35.89
C LEU A 20 8.30 11.63 37.00
N PRO A 21 9.05 11.28 38.07
CA PRO A 21 9.41 12.23 39.11
C PRO A 21 10.15 13.42 38.51
N ASP A 22 9.80 14.62 38.96
CA ASP A 22 10.39 15.90 38.54
C ASP A 22 11.94 15.91 38.63
N ALA A 23 12.50 15.13 39.57
CA ALA A 23 13.93 14.95 39.75
C ALA A 23 14.59 14.20 38.58
N ASP A 24 13.93 13.21 38.00
CA ASP A 24 14.43 12.41 36.88
C ASP A 24 14.37 13.20 35.58
N VAL A 25 13.31 13.97 35.37
CA VAL A 25 13.20 14.92 34.26
C VAL A 25 14.32 15.96 34.33
N ARG A 26 14.56 16.54 35.52
CA ARG A 26 15.65 17.53 35.71
C ARG A 26 17.03 16.91 35.54
N ARG A 27 17.22 15.62 35.87
CA ARG A 27 18.49 14.90 35.69
C ARG A 27 18.77 14.61 34.22
N LEU A 28 17.75 14.20 33.46
CA LEU A 28 17.82 13.98 32.02
C LEU A 28 18.08 15.28 31.25
N VAL A 29 17.39 16.37 31.60
CA VAL A 29 17.64 17.69 31.00
C VAL A 29 19.05 18.21 31.33
N ARG A 30 19.56 17.99 32.54
CA ARG A 30 20.95 18.36 32.89
C ARG A 30 22.00 17.55 32.14
N ALA A 31 21.76 16.26 31.93
CA ALA A 31 22.63 15.39 31.14
C ALA A 31 22.63 15.77 29.65
N ALA A 32 21.48 16.21 29.12
CA ALA A 32 21.36 16.66 27.74
C ALA A 32 21.94 18.07 27.49
N THR A 33 21.96 18.93 28.50
CA THR A 33 22.44 20.33 28.39
C THR A 33 23.90 20.53 28.80
N SER A 34 24.57 19.52 29.38
CA SER A 34 26.00 19.60 29.69
C SER A 34 26.85 19.47 28.42
N ARG A 35 27.14 20.60 27.76
CA ARG A 35 28.17 20.68 26.71
C ARG A 35 29.56 20.48 27.32
N PRO A 36 30.35 19.47 26.90
CA PRO A 36 31.75 19.37 27.33
C PRO A 36 32.59 20.47 26.68
N ARG A 37 33.32 21.19 27.53
CA ARG A 37 34.19 22.32 27.17
C ARG A 37 35.42 21.79 26.40
N ARG A 38 35.60 22.32 25.19
CA ARG A 38 36.64 22.02 24.18
C ARG A 38 38.03 21.71 24.77
N ARG A 39 38.62 20.59 24.37
CA ARG A 39 40.08 20.43 24.26
C ARG A 39 40.42 19.71 22.95
N ARG A 40 41.03 20.50 22.04
CA ARG A 40 41.46 20.13 20.68
C ARG A 40 42.56 19.08 20.73
N TRP A 41 42.38 17.89 20.14
CA TRP A 41 43.42 17.08 19.49
C TRP A 41 42.75 16.22 18.40
N ILE A 42 43.40 16.15 17.24
CA ILE A 42 42.94 15.61 15.96
C ILE A 42 43.09 14.08 15.94
N LEU A 43 42.08 13.36 15.44
CA LEU A 43 42.16 12.22 14.50
C LEU A 43 40.73 11.73 14.14
N PRO A 44 40.41 11.40 12.87
CA PRO A 44 39.09 10.95 12.46
C PRO A 44 39.05 9.42 12.34
N THR A 45 38.29 8.75 13.20
CA THR A 45 37.93 7.34 13.00
C THR A 45 36.59 7.02 13.66
N ALA A 46 35.80 6.25 12.93
CA ALA A 46 34.41 5.86 13.16
C ALA A 46 34.02 5.49 14.60
N ALA A 47 32.81 5.90 14.99
CA ALA A 47 32.07 5.24 16.06
C ALA A 47 30.56 5.25 15.72
N ILE A 48 30.10 4.09 15.27
CA ILE A 48 28.72 3.63 15.32
C ILE A 48 28.26 3.71 16.80
N ALA A 49 27.14 4.38 17.05
CA ALA A 49 26.43 4.29 18.33
C ALA A 49 24.95 3.99 18.04
N ALA A 50 24.66 2.68 18.06
CA ALA A 50 23.33 2.16 18.23
C ALA A 50 22.72 2.70 19.54
N VAL A 51 21.51 3.25 19.45
CA VAL A 51 20.62 3.45 20.60
C VAL A 51 19.46 2.49 20.40
N CYS A 52 19.48 1.40 21.17
CA CYS A 52 18.37 0.46 21.26
C CYS A 52 17.29 0.98 22.21
N ALA A 53 16.05 0.62 21.87
CA ALA A 53 14.95 0.29 22.77
C ALA A 53 14.17 1.44 23.44
N VAL A 54 13.37 2.16 22.64
CA VAL A 54 11.90 2.28 22.78
C VAL A 54 11.36 2.46 21.35
N GLY A 55 10.26 1.78 20.99
CA GLY A 55 9.72 1.66 19.63
C GLY A 55 9.41 2.98 18.90
N ILE A 56 10.44 3.63 18.40
CA ILE A 56 10.36 4.70 17.40
C ILE A 56 10.97 4.09 16.13
N PRO A 57 10.18 3.76 15.10
CA PRO A 57 10.75 3.29 13.85
C PRO A 57 11.43 4.47 13.16
N GLY A 58 12.74 4.59 13.40
CA GLY A 58 13.65 5.46 12.65
C GLY A 58 13.94 4.94 11.23
N ALA A 59 12.95 4.37 10.55
CA ALA A 59 13.06 3.88 9.17
C ALA A 59 12.60 4.91 8.12
N ALA A 60 11.98 6.02 8.54
CA ALA A 60 11.64 7.12 7.63
C ALA A 60 12.88 7.82 7.02
N VAL A 61 14.08 7.64 7.57
CA VAL A 61 15.24 8.46 7.23
C VAL A 61 16.11 7.90 6.08
N ALA A 62 15.77 6.74 5.50
CA ALA A 62 16.63 6.09 4.50
C ALA A 62 16.04 6.07 3.08
N SER A 63 14.73 6.29 2.90
CA SER A 63 14.03 6.05 1.63
C SER A 63 13.76 7.29 0.78
N GLY A 64 13.83 8.49 1.37
CA GLY A 64 13.55 9.75 0.68
C GLY A 64 12.06 10.09 0.48
N TYR A 65 11.13 9.21 0.89
CA TYR A 65 9.69 9.43 0.79
C TYR A 65 9.02 9.46 2.18
N LEU A 66 8.21 10.50 2.44
CA LEU A 66 7.39 10.68 3.63
C LEU A 66 6.24 9.67 3.70
N ALA A 67 5.71 9.23 2.55
CA ALA A 67 4.68 8.18 2.48
C ALA A 67 5.09 6.83 3.11
N ARG A 68 6.40 6.57 3.25
CA ARG A 68 6.89 5.32 3.86
C ARG A 68 6.88 5.40 5.38
N THR A 69 6.13 4.51 6.01
CA THR A 69 6.01 4.47 7.48
C THR A 69 7.05 3.54 8.11
N GLY A 70 7.51 2.53 7.36
CA GLY A 70 8.31 1.43 7.90
C GLY A 70 7.54 0.50 8.86
N TRP A 71 6.21 0.59 8.92
CA TRP A 71 5.35 -0.30 9.71
C TRP A 71 4.91 -1.49 8.87
N PHE A 72 5.10 -2.71 9.35
CA PHE A 72 4.78 -3.94 8.60
C PHE A 72 3.86 -4.84 9.43
N GLY A 73 2.97 -5.58 8.77
CA GLY A 73 2.12 -6.57 9.44
C GLY A 73 0.90 -5.97 10.14
N SER A 74 0.54 -6.49 11.32
CA SER A 74 -0.71 -6.12 12.02
C SER A 74 -0.71 -4.67 12.50
N PRO A 75 -1.82 -3.92 12.34
CA PRO A 75 -1.91 -2.49 12.67
C PRO A 75 -1.91 -2.18 14.17
N ASN A 76 -1.68 -3.16 15.05
CA ASN A 76 -1.72 -2.98 16.50
C ASN A 76 -0.31 -3.10 17.13
N PRO A 77 0.52 -2.04 17.09
CA PRO A 77 1.83 -2.02 17.72
C PRO A 77 1.66 -2.11 19.25
N GLY A 78 2.11 -3.22 19.86
CA GLY A 78 2.12 -3.42 21.31
C GLY A 78 1.21 -4.54 21.85
N SER A 79 0.40 -5.19 21.01
CA SER A 79 -0.18 -6.49 21.37
C SER A 79 0.95 -7.53 21.52
N PRO A 80 0.91 -8.46 22.49
CA PRO A 80 1.79 -9.62 22.51
C PRO A 80 1.72 -10.48 21.22
N GLU A 81 0.72 -10.21 20.38
CA GLU A 81 0.54 -10.78 19.04
C GLU A 81 1.08 -9.88 17.93
N GLY A 82 1.79 -8.79 18.22
CA GLY A 82 2.31 -7.79 17.25
C GLY A 82 3.34 -8.29 16.22
N THR A 83 3.45 -9.60 16.04
CA THR A 83 4.21 -10.31 15.00
C THR A 83 3.37 -11.38 14.29
N ARG A 84 2.10 -11.54 14.68
CA ARG A 84 1.15 -12.49 14.13
C ARG A 84 -0.02 -11.73 13.53
N PRO A 85 -0.44 -12.06 12.31
CA PRO A 85 -1.69 -11.55 11.77
C PRO A 85 -2.84 -11.89 12.72
N VAL A 86 -3.56 -10.89 13.22
CA VAL A 86 -4.83 -11.09 13.92
C VAL A 86 -5.90 -11.17 12.83
N GLY A 87 -6.01 -12.34 12.21
CA GLY A 87 -6.89 -12.61 11.07
C GLY A 87 -6.38 -13.78 10.23
N THR A 88 -7.26 -14.41 9.43
CA THR A 88 -6.88 -15.45 8.46
C THR A 88 -6.12 -14.88 7.26
N GLU A 89 -6.14 -13.57 7.08
CA GLU A 89 -5.42 -12.85 6.03
C GLU A 89 -4.09 -12.31 6.60
N ALA A 90 -3.01 -13.02 6.30
CA ALA A 90 -1.68 -12.68 6.73
C ALA A 90 -1.00 -11.74 5.71
N ASP A 91 -1.29 -10.44 5.76
CA ASP A 91 -0.52 -9.45 5.00
C ASP A 91 0.65 -8.89 5.83
N GLY A 92 1.87 -9.25 5.43
CA GLY A 92 3.12 -8.78 6.03
C GLY A 92 3.69 -7.51 5.38
N SER A 93 2.97 -6.91 4.44
CA SER A 93 3.45 -5.76 3.67
C SER A 93 3.48 -4.45 4.50
N GLU A 94 4.22 -3.46 3.98
CA GLU A 94 4.35 -2.16 4.64
C GLU A 94 3.00 -1.42 4.63
N TRP A 95 2.67 -0.72 5.71
CA TRP A 95 1.66 0.31 5.72
C TRP A 95 2.24 1.60 5.14
N ILE A 96 1.54 2.19 4.18
CA ILE A 96 1.92 3.42 3.51
C ILE A 96 0.94 4.50 3.92
N ASP A 97 1.46 5.68 4.23
CA ASP A 97 0.65 6.87 4.46
C ASP A 97 0.29 7.50 3.11
N THR A 98 -0.96 7.29 2.68
CA THR A 98 -1.47 7.86 1.43
C THR A 98 -1.85 9.34 1.55
N SER A 99 -1.85 9.90 2.77
CA SER A 99 -2.05 11.33 3.00
C SER A 99 -0.75 12.15 2.86
N ALA A 100 0.39 11.48 2.73
CA ALA A 100 1.68 12.13 2.56
C ALA A 100 1.76 12.87 1.21
N ALA A 101 2.33 14.08 1.23
CA ALA A 101 2.40 14.96 0.05
C ALA A 101 3.18 14.36 -1.14
N ASP A 102 4.05 13.37 -0.89
CA ASP A 102 4.82 12.67 -1.91
C ASP A 102 4.29 11.28 -2.24
N TYR A 103 3.10 10.93 -1.74
CA TYR A 103 2.49 9.62 -2.00
C TYR A 103 2.35 9.34 -3.50
N GLY A 104 1.92 10.30 -4.30
CA GLY A 104 1.79 10.11 -5.76
C GLY A 104 3.09 9.68 -6.43
N ASP A 105 4.22 10.30 -6.09
CA ASP A 105 5.53 9.91 -6.63
C ASP A 105 6.03 8.57 -6.06
N TYR A 106 5.74 8.30 -4.78
CA TYR A 106 6.07 7.03 -4.18
C TYR A 106 5.25 5.87 -4.77
N ALA A 107 3.97 6.11 -5.07
CA ALA A 107 3.04 5.15 -5.63
C ALA A 107 3.50 4.61 -6.99
N VAL A 108 4.17 5.43 -7.81
CA VAL A 108 4.83 4.98 -9.05
C VAL A 108 5.83 3.87 -8.78
N THR A 109 6.58 3.94 -7.67
CA THR A 109 7.57 2.90 -7.29
C THR A 109 6.92 1.61 -6.81
N LEU A 110 5.63 1.66 -6.43
CA LEU A 110 4.87 0.50 -6.00
C LEU A 110 4.21 -0.25 -7.17
N TRP A 111 4.15 0.36 -8.36
CA TRP A 111 3.55 -0.24 -9.55
C TRP A 111 4.23 -1.58 -9.89
N PRO A 112 3.48 -2.70 -9.95
CA PRO A 112 4.09 -3.99 -10.24
C PRO A 112 4.55 -4.10 -11.70
N ALA A 113 5.78 -4.56 -11.91
CA ALA A 113 6.35 -4.73 -13.27
C ALA A 113 5.56 -5.74 -14.14
N TYR A 114 4.81 -6.66 -13.53
CA TYR A 114 3.96 -7.62 -14.25
C TYR A 114 2.59 -7.04 -14.65
N ALA A 115 2.14 -5.96 -14.01
CA ALA A 115 0.87 -5.30 -14.29
C ALA A 115 1.08 -4.33 -15.46
N THR A 116 1.30 -4.87 -16.64
CA THR A 116 1.53 -4.06 -17.86
C THR A 116 0.28 -3.28 -18.23
N LEU A 117 0.47 -2.16 -18.94
CA LEU A 117 -0.62 -1.36 -19.49
C LEU A 117 -0.64 -1.45 -21.03
N PRO A 118 -1.78 -1.18 -21.68
CA PRO A 118 -1.82 -1.01 -23.13
C PRO A 118 -0.85 0.08 -23.60
N PRO A 119 -0.31 0.00 -24.84
CA PRO A 119 0.74 0.91 -25.32
C PRO A 119 0.41 2.41 -25.30
N ALA A 120 -0.87 2.78 -25.25
CA ALA A 120 -1.31 4.17 -25.16
C ALA A 120 -1.02 4.79 -23.78
N TYR A 121 -0.94 3.99 -22.72
CA TYR A 121 -0.80 4.52 -21.37
C TYR A 121 0.66 4.65 -20.95
N ASP A 122 1.01 5.79 -20.36
CA ASP A 122 2.25 5.93 -19.59
C ASP A 122 2.04 5.43 -18.16
N THR A 123 2.85 4.44 -17.75
CA THR A 123 2.71 3.81 -16.43
C THR A 123 2.88 4.78 -15.27
N ALA A 124 3.80 5.75 -15.37
CA ALA A 124 4.04 6.68 -14.27
C ALA A 124 2.92 7.73 -14.14
N VAL A 125 2.38 8.20 -15.27
CA VAL A 125 1.20 9.08 -15.28
C VAL A 125 -0.02 8.32 -14.75
N PHE A 126 -0.24 7.10 -15.22
CA PHE A 126 -1.37 6.27 -14.81
C PHE A 126 -1.33 5.93 -13.32
N ALA A 127 -0.17 5.50 -12.80
CA ALA A 127 0.01 5.21 -11.38
C ALA A 127 -0.25 6.42 -10.48
N ARG A 128 0.20 7.62 -10.88
CA ARG A 128 -0.09 8.87 -10.15
C ARG A 128 -1.57 9.22 -10.16
N ALA A 129 -2.26 9.02 -11.28
CA ALA A 129 -3.69 9.25 -11.37
C ALA A 129 -4.46 8.33 -10.40
N VAL A 130 -4.16 7.02 -10.41
CA VAL A 130 -4.75 6.07 -9.45
C VAL A 130 -4.43 6.47 -8.01
N ALA A 131 -3.20 6.90 -7.73
CA ALA A 131 -2.80 7.35 -6.40
C ALA A 131 -3.53 8.63 -5.94
N ALA A 132 -3.92 9.51 -6.87
CA ALA A 132 -4.64 10.75 -6.55
C ALA A 132 -6.09 10.47 -6.10
N ASP A 133 -6.69 9.36 -6.54
CA ASP A 133 -8.03 8.93 -6.16
C ASP A 133 -8.05 8.13 -4.85
N ALA A 134 -6.87 7.76 -4.33
CA ALA A 134 -6.75 6.92 -3.15
C ALA A 134 -7.31 7.66 -1.90
N PRO A 135 -8.09 6.97 -1.04
CA PRO A 135 -8.51 7.56 0.22
C PRO A 135 -7.29 7.87 1.11
N GLU A 136 -7.34 9.01 1.80
CA GLU A 136 -6.31 9.40 2.76
C GLU A 136 -6.26 8.43 3.95
N GLY A 137 -5.05 8.10 4.40
CA GLY A 137 -4.80 7.30 5.60
C GLY A 137 -3.74 6.23 5.41
N LEU A 138 -3.78 5.21 6.26
CA LEU A 138 -2.85 4.09 6.19
C LEU A 138 -3.41 2.97 5.32
N ARG A 139 -2.64 2.55 4.31
CA ARG A 139 -2.98 1.42 3.43
C ARG A 139 -1.81 0.46 3.29
N GLN A 140 -2.09 -0.83 3.27
CA GLN A 140 -1.06 -1.85 3.02
C GLN A 140 -0.62 -1.85 1.55
N VAL A 141 0.67 -2.09 1.30
CA VAL A 141 1.24 -2.17 -0.05
C VAL A 141 0.51 -3.21 -0.91
N THR A 142 0.09 -4.34 -0.35
CA THR A 142 -0.69 -5.34 -1.10
C THR A 142 -2.02 -4.77 -1.59
N GLY A 143 -2.72 -4.02 -0.74
CA GLY A 143 -3.97 -3.34 -1.12
C GLY A 143 -3.76 -2.28 -2.21
N ILE A 144 -2.68 -1.51 -2.13
CA ILE A 144 -2.32 -0.53 -3.17
C ILE A 144 -2.02 -1.24 -4.50
N ARG A 145 -1.30 -2.37 -4.47
CA ARG A 145 -1.00 -3.15 -5.68
C ARG A 145 -2.24 -3.81 -6.27
N SER A 146 -3.15 -4.31 -5.44
CA SER A 146 -4.42 -4.89 -5.87
C SER A 146 -5.25 -3.85 -6.62
N GLU A 147 -5.25 -2.60 -6.16
CA GLU A 147 -5.86 -1.49 -6.89
C GLU A 147 -5.17 -1.16 -8.21
N PHE A 148 -3.83 -1.16 -8.27
CA PHE A 148 -3.13 -1.00 -9.55
C PHE A 148 -3.45 -2.12 -10.55
N GLU A 149 -3.49 -3.37 -10.07
CA GLU A 149 -3.90 -4.51 -10.87
C GLU A 149 -5.31 -4.34 -11.42
N GLN A 150 -6.27 -3.93 -10.58
CA GLN A 150 -7.65 -3.68 -11.01
C GLN A 150 -7.73 -2.61 -12.11
N ASN A 151 -7.02 -1.50 -11.94
CA ASN A 151 -7.05 -0.40 -12.90
C ASN A 151 -6.33 -0.75 -14.21
N ALA A 152 -5.26 -1.54 -14.15
CA ALA A 152 -4.60 -2.08 -15.33
C ALA A 152 -5.50 -3.07 -16.10
N ARG A 153 -6.27 -3.92 -15.41
CA ARG A 153 -7.28 -4.78 -16.06
C ARG A 153 -8.32 -3.96 -16.79
N CYS A 154 -8.84 -2.90 -16.17
CA CYS A 154 -9.79 -2.00 -16.84
C CYS A 154 -9.20 -1.37 -18.10
N ALA A 155 -7.94 -0.93 -18.06
CA ALA A 155 -7.27 -0.40 -19.25
C ALA A 155 -7.20 -1.43 -20.38
N TRP A 156 -6.91 -2.70 -20.07
CA TRP A 156 -6.89 -3.78 -21.06
C TRP A 156 -8.28 -4.20 -21.57
N ARG A 157 -9.33 -4.13 -20.74
CA ARG A 157 -10.72 -4.34 -21.18
C ARG A 157 -11.14 -3.28 -22.18
N ALA A 158 -10.86 -2.01 -21.87
CA ALA A 158 -11.14 -0.91 -22.78
C ALA A 158 -10.36 -1.05 -24.10
N GLU A 159 -9.09 -1.44 -24.04
CA GLU A 159 -8.29 -1.73 -25.24
C GLU A 159 -8.88 -2.88 -26.07
N TRP A 160 -9.34 -3.95 -25.41
CA TRP A 160 -10.01 -5.07 -26.09
C TRP A 160 -11.29 -4.61 -26.79
N LEU A 161 -12.15 -3.87 -26.11
CA LEU A 161 -13.43 -3.37 -26.64
C LEU A 161 -13.22 -2.40 -27.81
N ASP A 162 -12.22 -1.53 -27.72
CA ASP A 162 -11.83 -0.60 -28.79
C ASP A 162 -11.27 -1.35 -30.00
N ALA A 163 -10.42 -2.36 -29.77
CA ALA A 163 -9.86 -3.19 -30.83
C ALA A 163 -10.93 -4.02 -31.55
N ASP A 164 -11.85 -4.63 -30.79
CA ASP A 164 -13.00 -5.37 -31.33
C ASP A 164 -13.91 -4.46 -32.18
N ALA A 165 -14.23 -3.25 -31.68
CA ALA A 165 -15.05 -2.28 -32.41
C ALA A 165 -14.42 -1.84 -33.75
N LEU A 166 -13.08 -1.82 -33.83
CA LEU A 166 -12.33 -1.49 -35.03
C LEU A 166 -12.03 -2.71 -35.92
N GLY A 167 -12.37 -3.92 -35.48
CA GLY A 167 -12.01 -5.17 -36.16
C GLY A 167 -10.50 -5.47 -36.14
N ASP A 168 -9.74 -4.88 -35.22
CA ASP A 168 -8.32 -5.13 -35.06
C ASP A 168 -8.07 -6.41 -34.24
N ALA A 169 -8.09 -7.55 -34.93
CA ALA A 169 -7.92 -8.86 -34.31
C ALA A 169 -6.57 -9.02 -33.60
N SER A 170 -5.52 -8.31 -34.03
CA SER A 170 -4.20 -8.41 -33.39
C SER A 170 -4.21 -7.74 -32.01
N ARG A 171 -4.75 -6.52 -31.93
CA ARG A 171 -4.87 -5.80 -30.65
C ARG A 171 -5.82 -6.50 -29.69
N ALA A 172 -6.95 -7.00 -30.19
CA ALA A 172 -7.90 -7.77 -29.38
C ALA A 172 -7.25 -9.05 -28.83
N ALA A 173 -6.46 -9.78 -29.63
CA ALA A 173 -5.74 -10.96 -29.16
C ALA A 173 -4.70 -10.63 -28.08
N THR A 174 -3.91 -9.57 -28.25
CA THR A 174 -2.93 -9.12 -27.23
C THR A 174 -3.62 -8.73 -25.93
N ALA A 175 -4.75 -8.03 -26.00
CA ALA A 175 -5.52 -7.67 -24.82
C ALA A 175 -6.12 -8.90 -24.12
N ALA A 176 -6.67 -9.86 -24.87
CA ALA A 176 -7.21 -11.10 -24.32
C ALA A 176 -6.14 -11.98 -23.64
N GLU A 177 -4.94 -12.09 -24.24
CA GLU A 177 -3.80 -12.78 -23.64
C GLU A 177 -3.39 -12.14 -22.32
N THR A 178 -3.33 -10.80 -22.30
CA THR A 178 -2.96 -10.07 -21.09
C THR A 178 -4.02 -10.19 -20.00
N LEU A 179 -5.30 -10.13 -20.34
CA LEU A 179 -6.42 -10.35 -19.40
C LEU A 179 -6.38 -11.77 -18.82
N THR A 180 -6.01 -12.77 -19.63
CA THR A 180 -5.81 -14.15 -19.16
C THR A 180 -4.70 -14.23 -18.12
N ALA A 181 -3.56 -13.58 -18.37
CA ALA A 181 -2.47 -13.51 -17.39
C ALA A 181 -2.87 -12.70 -16.14
N ALA A 182 -3.67 -11.65 -16.32
CA ALA A 182 -4.09 -10.74 -15.26
C ALA A 182 -5.07 -11.35 -14.25
N ALA A 183 -5.79 -12.40 -14.65
CA ALA A 183 -6.73 -13.11 -13.78
C ALA A 183 -6.08 -13.69 -12.52
N THR A 184 -4.76 -13.97 -12.55
CA THR A 184 -4.02 -14.50 -11.40
C THR A 184 -2.88 -13.60 -10.95
N TRP A 185 -3.00 -12.29 -11.16
CA TRP A 185 -1.96 -11.38 -10.67
C TRP A 185 -1.85 -11.42 -9.12
N PRO A 186 -0.60 -11.37 -8.59
CA PRO A 186 -0.33 -11.70 -7.19
C PRO A 186 -1.10 -10.93 -6.13
N ALA A 187 -1.27 -9.62 -6.27
CA ALA A 187 -1.92 -8.83 -5.21
C ALA A 187 -3.42 -9.15 -5.13
N THR A 188 -4.08 -9.32 -6.28
CA THR A 188 -5.47 -9.77 -6.36
C THR A 188 -5.63 -11.15 -5.75
N VAL A 189 -4.78 -12.12 -6.10
CA VAL A 189 -4.81 -13.47 -5.51
C VAL A 189 -4.60 -13.42 -3.99
N ALA A 190 -3.70 -12.56 -3.52
CA ALA A 190 -3.42 -12.40 -2.09
C ALA A 190 -4.61 -11.80 -1.31
N THR A 191 -5.43 -10.97 -1.96
CA THR A 191 -6.61 -10.33 -1.37
C THR A 191 -7.93 -10.98 -1.80
N ASP A 192 -7.88 -12.10 -2.53
CA ASP A 192 -9.11 -12.71 -3.07
C ASP A 192 -9.85 -13.44 -1.94
N GLY A 193 -10.99 -12.87 -1.55
CA GLY A 193 -11.95 -13.50 -0.64
C GLY A 193 -12.72 -14.66 -1.25
N GLY A 194 -12.43 -15.04 -2.51
CA GLY A 194 -12.88 -16.28 -3.15
C GLY A 194 -13.79 -16.09 -4.36
N GLY A 195 -13.67 -14.99 -5.10
CA GLY A 195 -14.55 -14.73 -6.25
C GLY A 195 -13.95 -13.89 -7.38
N ILE A 196 -13.02 -12.98 -7.06
CA ILE A 196 -12.49 -12.04 -8.06
C ILE A 196 -11.70 -12.80 -9.12
N VAL A 197 -10.83 -13.73 -8.71
CA VAL A 197 -10.00 -14.50 -9.66
C VAL A 197 -10.85 -15.30 -10.64
N GLU A 198 -11.98 -15.85 -10.20
CA GLU A 198 -12.85 -16.65 -11.08
C GLU A 198 -13.68 -15.77 -12.04
N GLU A 199 -14.12 -14.60 -11.57
CA GLU A 199 -14.75 -13.60 -12.42
C GLU A 199 -13.78 -13.13 -13.52
N GLU A 200 -12.53 -12.82 -13.17
CA GLU A 200 -11.52 -12.41 -14.14
C GLU A 200 -11.19 -13.51 -15.16
N ARG A 201 -11.19 -14.79 -14.75
CA ARG A 201 -11.03 -15.93 -15.68
C ARG A 201 -12.19 -16.02 -16.66
N THR A 202 -13.41 -15.84 -16.16
CA THR A 202 -14.62 -15.86 -17.01
C THR A 202 -14.57 -14.75 -18.05
N LEU A 203 -14.18 -13.55 -17.64
CA LEU A 203 -13.98 -12.41 -18.53
C LEU A 203 -12.89 -12.69 -19.56
N ALA A 204 -11.73 -13.19 -19.15
CA ALA A 204 -10.63 -13.51 -20.06
C ALA A 204 -11.02 -14.58 -21.09
N ALA A 205 -11.83 -15.55 -20.70
CA ALA A 205 -12.38 -16.55 -21.60
C ALA A 205 -13.34 -15.92 -22.64
N ALA A 206 -14.21 -14.99 -22.22
CA ALA A 206 -15.07 -14.23 -23.13
C ALA A 206 -14.24 -13.41 -24.13
N ALA A 207 -13.23 -12.68 -23.65
CA ALA A 207 -12.31 -11.91 -24.49
C ALA A 207 -11.56 -12.78 -25.51
N THR A 208 -11.11 -13.97 -25.10
CA THR A 208 -10.44 -14.94 -25.98
C THR A 208 -11.40 -15.52 -27.02
N ALA A 209 -12.69 -15.68 -26.67
CA ALA A 209 -13.72 -16.19 -27.57
C ALA A 209 -14.28 -15.14 -28.54
N GLY A 210 -13.90 -13.87 -28.43
CA GLY A 210 -14.52 -12.79 -29.20
C GLY A 210 -15.93 -12.42 -28.70
N ASP A 211 -16.29 -12.81 -27.46
CA ASP A 211 -17.61 -12.55 -26.89
C ASP A 211 -17.67 -11.13 -26.29
N ARG A 212 -18.02 -10.17 -27.15
CA ARG A 212 -18.15 -8.76 -26.77
C ARG A 212 -19.16 -8.55 -25.64
N ALA A 213 -20.30 -9.22 -25.69
CA ALA A 213 -21.32 -9.06 -24.65
C ALA A 213 -20.83 -9.57 -23.29
N GLY A 214 -20.07 -10.67 -23.29
CA GLY A 214 -19.40 -11.17 -22.10
C GLY A 214 -18.42 -10.15 -21.50
N VAL A 215 -17.59 -9.51 -22.33
CA VAL A 215 -16.63 -8.48 -21.86
C VAL A 215 -17.35 -7.22 -21.36
N GLU A 216 -18.35 -6.71 -22.10
CA GLU A 216 -19.12 -5.52 -21.71
C GLU A 216 -19.87 -5.73 -20.39
N SER A 217 -20.41 -6.94 -20.15
CA SER A 217 -21.12 -7.25 -18.90
C SER A 217 -20.24 -7.14 -17.65
N ALA A 218 -18.93 -7.36 -17.80
CA ALA A 218 -17.94 -7.27 -16.73
C ALA A 218 -17.18 -5.92 -16.72
N ASP A 219 -17.43 -5.04 -17.70
CA ASP A 219 -16.81 -3.72 -17.83
C ASP A 219 -17.58 -2.59 -17.12
N ALA A 220 -18.76 -2.89 -16.56
CA ALA A 220 -19.72 -1.88 -16.05
C ALA A 220 -19.14 -0.86 -15.06
N TRP A 221 -18.03 -1.17 -14.38
CA TRP A 221 -17.35 -0.29 -13.41
C TRP A 221 -16.03 0.30 -13.92
N CYS A 222 -15.50 -0.21 -15.03
CA CYS A 222 -14.19 0.20 -15.55
C CYS A 222 -14.20 1.56 -16.25
N GLY A 223 -15.33 1.95 -16.85
CA GLY A 223 -15.48 3.27 -17.47
C GLY A 223 -15.27 4.42 -16.48
N GLU A 224 -15.89 4.33 -15.29
CA GLU A 224 -15.72 5.33 -14.22
C GLU A 224 -14.30 5.34 -13.68
N MET A 225 -13.70 4.17 -13.48
CA MET A 225 -12.32 4.08 -13.02
C MET A 225 -11.37 4.78 -14.00
N LEU A 226 -11.51 4.58 -15.31
CA LEU A 226 -10.57 5.16 -16.28
C LEU A 226 -10.79 6.67 -16.53
N GLU A 227 -11.82 7.30 -15.96
CA GLU A 227 -12.06 8.72 -16.12
C GLU A 227 -10.88 9.55 -15.58
N GLY A 228 -10.43 10.55 -16.34
CA GLY A 228 -9.27 11.37 -15.97
C GLY A 228 -7.90 10.69 -16.10
N ARG A 229 -7.83 9.41 -16.53
CA ARG A 229 -6.57 8.72 -16.79
C ARG A 229 -6.15 8.91 -18.25
N ALA A 230 -5.03 9.60 -18.46
CA ALA A 230 -4.55 9.95 -19.79
C ALA A 230 -4.15 8.71 -20.61
N ARG A 231 -4.65 8.65 -21.87
CA ARG A 231 -4.15 7.82 -22.98
C ARG A 231 -3.19 8.63 -23.86
#